data_AF-A0A5B7FMZ8-F1
#
_entry.id   AF-A0A5B7FMZ8-F1
#
_cell.length_a   1.000
_cell.length_b   1.000
_cell.length_c   1.000
_cell.angle_alpha   90.00
_cell.angle_beta   90.00
_cell.angle_gamma   90.00
#
_symmetry.space_group_name_H-M   'P 1'
#
loop_
_entity.id
_entity.type
_entity.pdbx_description
1 polymer ?
#
loop_
_entity_poly.entity_id
_entity_poly.type
_entity_poly.pdbx_seq_one_letter_code
_entity_poly.pdbx_strand_id
1 'polypeptide(L)'
;MWSLSSAVGKVDTERTLLREWIEDPEVTPGLFQGDMMISSPDLLPMSTRVAVNWDKFPERRWGNATVPYVISKLYGTSERKMIMLALHSLDFLTCIKFVPWDEVTKDYLLIWPMERPKGCWSFVGKRGGQQVVSLQAPDEYSKRCFISLGKVIHELLHALGMFHEQSRPDRDEHIDIITENIIPDYIGNFRKQSADNTTFPFRYDYNSVMHYGSNFFRWVMCLAFCHSHYAKSINHLSM
;
A
#
# COMPACT_ATOMS: atom_id res chain seq x y z
N MET A 1 9.03 30.32 -53.27
CA MET A 1 9.09 31.00 -51.96
C MET A 1 7.70 30.90 -51.34
N TRP A 2 7.62 30.35 -50.13
CA TRP A 2 6.46 30.21 -49.23
C TRP A 2 5.32 29.24 -49.63
N SER A 3 5.32 28.07 -48.97
CA SER A 3 4.09 27.39 -48.55
C SER A 3 4.30 26.95 -47.09
N LEU A 4 3.55 27.58 -46.19
CA LEU A 4 3.32 27.14 -44.82
C LEU A 4 1.94 26.51 -44.81
N SER A 5 1.85 25.22 -44.50
CA SER A 5 0.64 24.69 -43.87
C SER A 5 1.00 23.55 -42.92
N SER A 6 0.53 23.76 -41.70
CA SER A 6 0.66 23.02 -40.46
C SER A 6 0.11 21.59 -40.52
N ALA A 7 0.91 20.64 -40.03
CA ALA A 7 0.43 19.35 -39.54
C ALA A 7 0.88 19.19 -38.08
N VAL A 8 0.22 19.95 -37.19
CA VAL A 8 0.21 19.66 -35.75
C VAL A 8 -1.16 19.04 -35.47
N GLY A 9 -1.18 17.84 -34.92
CA GLY A 9 -2.40 17.24 -34.39
C GLY A 9 -2.61 15.79 -34.80
N LYS A 10 -1.95 14.88 -34.06
CA LYS A 10 -2.42 13.51 -33.77
C LYS A 10 -1.42 12.82 -32.84
N VAL A 11 -1.22 13.42 -31.67
CA VAL A 11 -0.67 12.73 -30.50
C VAL A 11 -1.62 13.09 -29.36
N ASP A 12 -1.86 12.17 -28.44
CA ASP A 12 -2.39 12.44 -27.09
C ASP A 12 -3.88 12.16 -26.72
N THR A 13 -4.58 11.26 -27.40
CA THR A 13 -5.87 10.73 -26.87
C THR A 13 -5.77 9.30 -26.33
N GLU A 14 -5.11 8.36 -27.02
CA GLU A 14 -5.01 6.97 -26.53
C GLU A 14 -4.05 6.79 -25.34
N ARG A 15 -2.99 7.60 -25.24
CA ARG A 15 -2.03 7.55 -24.11
C ARG A 15 -2.65 8.00 -22.80
N THR A 16 -3.56 8.96 -22.86
CA THR A 16 -4.27 9.51 -21.70
C THR A 16 -5.32 8.52 -21.21
N LEU A 17 -6.04 7.89 -22.14
CA LEU A 17 -7.04 6.85 -21.83
C LEU A 17 -6.42 5.61 -21.17
N LEU A 18 -5.23 5.15 -21.58
CA LEU A 18 -4.57 4.00 -20.93
C LEU A 18 -3.97 4.32 -19.55
N ARG A 19 -3.67 5.59 -19.26
CA ARG A 19 -3.24 6.03 -17.92
C ARG A 19 -4.37 5.95 -16.90
N GLU A 20 -5.60 6.30 -17.30
CA GLU A 20 -6.74 6.38 -16.38
C GLU A 20 -7.35 5.02 -15.99
N TRP A 21 -7.11 3.95 -16.76
CA TRP A 21 -7.85 2.69 -16.60
C TRP A 21 -7.30 1.68 -15.58
N ILE A 22 -6.04 1.77 -15.12
CA ILE A 22 -5.46 0.79 -14.16
C ILE A 22 -4.38 1.44 -13.27
N GLU A 23 -4.66 2.57 -12.63
CA GLU A 23 -3.81 2.99 -11.52
C GLU A 23 -4.25 2.23 -10.26
N ASP A 24 -3.37 1.35 -9.77
CA ASP A 24 -3.58 0.61 -8.53
C ASP A 24 -3.86 1.63 -7.41
N PRO A 25 -4.96 1.49 -6.65
CA PRO A 25 -5.31 2.46 -5.61
C PRO A 25 -4.30 2.53 -4.45
N GLU A 26 -3.34 1.61 -4.33
CA GLU A 26 -2.18 1.71 -3.41
C GLU A 26 -1.04 2.57 -4.00
N VAL A 27 -1.06 2.84 -5.31
CA VAL A 27 -0.07 3.67 -6.01
C VAL A 27 -0.57 5.11 -6.20
N THR A 28 -1.87 5.29 -6.47
CA THR A 28 -2.48 6.60 -6.73
C THR A 28 -2.31 7.65 -5.62
N PRO A 29 -2.18 7.30 -4.32
CA PRO A 29 -2.00 8.32 -3.28
C PRO A 29 -0.68 9.08 -3.41
N GLY A 30 0.34 8.50 -4.05
CA GLY A 30 1.66 9.10 -4.20
C GLY A 30 2.39 9.31 -2.88
N LEU A 31 2.09 8.48 -1.87
CA LEU A 31 2.67 8.54 -0.54
C LEU A 31 4.00 7.77 -0.49
N PHE A 32 4.62 7.69 0.70
CA PHE A 32 5.85 6.92 0.88
C PHE A 32 5.59 5.47 0.51
N GLN A 33 6.36 4.93 -0.45
CA GLN A 33 6.12 3.59 -0.98
C GLN A 33 4.67 3.42 -1.49
N GLY A 34 4.06 4.47 -2.06
CA GLY A 34 2.72 4.44 -2.63
C GLY A 34 1.61 4.83 -1.67
N ASP A 35 1.52 4.14 -0.54
CA ASP A 35 0.33 4.08 0.34
C ASP A 35 0.62 4.31 1.84
N MET A 36 1.86 4.57 2.23
CA MET A 36 2.18 4.86 3.64
C MET A 36 2.24 6.37 3.89
N MET A 37 1.27 6.87 4.66
CA MET A 37 1.30 8.25 5.14
C MET A 37 2.29 8.37 6.31
N ILE A 38 3.43 9.02 6.06
CA ILE A 38 4.48 9.20 7.06
C ILE A 38 4.37 10.58 7.70
N SER A 39 3.95 10.63 8.97
CA SER A 39 3.60 11.87 9.66
C SER A 39 4.76 12.70 10.24
N SER A 40 5.98 12.19 10.20
CA SER A 40 7.19 12.89 10.67
C SER A 40 8.41 12.38 9.90
N PRO A 41 9.35 13.24 9.46
CA PRO A 41 10.64 12.81 8.93
C PRO A 41 11.40 11.87 9.86
N ASP A 42 11.15 11.95 11.17
CA ASP A 42 11.75 11.08 12.20
C ASP A 42 11.29 9.61 12.08
N LEU A 43 10.24 9.33 11.30
CA LEU A 43 9.77 7.97 10.98
C LEU A 43 10.63 7.25 9.93
N LEU A 44 11.39 7.99 9.11
CA LEU A 44 12.31 7.39 8.14
C LEU A 44 13.45 6.59 8.82
N PRO A 45 13.97 6.99 10.00
CA PRO A 45 14.85 6.17 10.84
C PRO A 45 14.12 5.26 11.87
N MET A 46 12.80 5.09 11.77
CA MET A 46 12.03 4.15 12.61
C MET A 46 12.01 2.72 12.08
N SER A 47 12.39 2.56 10.81
CA SER A 47 12.37 1.30 10.08
C SER A 47 13.66 0.49 10.27
N THR A 48 13.89 0.11 11.52
CA THR A 48 14.93 -0.88 11.85
C THR A 48 14.42 -2.31 11.66
N ARG A 49 13.17 -2.50 11.21
CA ARG A 49 12.46 -3.77 10.96
C ARG A 49 11.41 -3.57 9.84
N VAL A 50 10.90 -4.65 9.23
CA VAL A 50 9.68 -4.70 8.36
C VAL A 50 8.39 -4.37 9.16
N ALA A 51 8.54 -3.93 10.40
CA ALA A 51 7.49 -3.36 11.22
C ALA A 51 8.10 -2.27 12.10
N VAL A 52 7.29 -1.46 12.77
CA VAL A 52 7.77 -0.48 13.73
C VAL A 52 8.51 -1.19 14.87
N ASN A 53 9.72 -0.72 15.18
CA ASN A 53 10.48 -1.22 16.31
C ASN A 53 9.92 -0.65 17.62
N TRP A 54 9.05 -1.40 18.27
CA TRP A 54 8.42 -1.01 19.54
C TRP A 54 9.42 -0.93 20.72
N ASP A 55 10.61 -1.52 20.62
CA ASP A 55 11.65 -1.37 21.66
C ASP A 55 12.20 0.08 21.67
N LYS A 56 12.25 0.69 20.49
CA LYS A 56 12.68 2.08 20.29
C LYS A 56 11.51 3.08 20.32
N PHE A 57 10.32 2.64 19.91
CA PHE A 57 9.11 3.46 19.76
C PHE A 57 7.87 2.78 20.37
N PRO A 58 7.83 2.55 21.69
CA PRO A 58 6.75 1.84 22.35
C PRO A 58 5.39 2.54 22.22
N GLU A 59 5.37 3.86 22.08
CA GLU A 59 4.16 4.67 21.90
C GLU A 59 3.42 4.37 20.58
N ARG A 60 4.12 3.78 19.61
CA ARG A 60 3.55 3.36 18.32
C ARG A 60 2.82 2.04 18.36
N ARG A 61 2.88 1.34 19.48
CA ARG A 61 2.14 0.10 19.70
C ARG A 61 0.72 0.40 20.17
N TRP A 62 -0.25 -0.33 19.64
CA TRP A 62 -1.61 -0.34 20.18
C TRP A 62 -1.64 -1.02 21.55
N GLY A 63 -2.14 -0.29 22.55
CA GLY A 63 -2.18 -0.76 23.94
C GLY A 63 -3.12 -1.95 24.12
N ASN A 64 -2.76 -2.88 25.00
CA ASN A 64 -3.55 -4.09 25.29
C ASN A 64 -3.92 -4.91 24.04
N ALA A 65 -3.12 -4.82 22.97
CA ALA A 65 -3.43 -5.42 21.68
C ALA A 65 -4.82 -5.04 21.14
N THR A 66 -5.39 -3.92 21.59
CA THR A 66 -6.76 -3.51 21.26
C THR A 66 -6.73 -2.26 20.39
N VAL A 67 -7.49 -2.29 19.30
CA VAL A 67 -7.58 -1.21 18.31
C VAL A 67 -9.03 -0.75 18.18
N PRO A 68 -9.40 0.38 18.81
CA PRO A 68 -10.70 0.98 18.61
C PRO A 68 -10.86 1.47 17.17
N TYR A 69 -12.03 1.30 16.57
CA TYR A 69 -12.30 1.71 15.19
C TYR A 69 -13.68 2.30 14.97
N VAL A 70 -13.79 3.14 13.94
CA VAL A 70 -15.04 3.69 13.40
C VAL A 70 -15.06 3.46 11.90
N ILE A 71 -16.17 2.94 11.36
CA ILE A 71 -16.38 2.76 9.92
C ILE A 71 -17.29 3.87 9.38
N SER A 72 -16.81 4.62 8.39
CA SER A 72 -17.56 5.69 7.74
C SER A 72 -18.94 5.26 7.27
N LYS A 73 -19.95 6.12 7.48
CA LYS A 73 -21.31 5.95 6.93
C LYS A 73 -21.36 6.09 5.41
N LEU A 74 -20.29 6.57 4.78
CA LEU A 74 -20.17 6.70 3.33
C LEU A 74 -19.99 5.33 2.64
N TYR A 75 -19.55 4.30 3.36
CA TYR A 75 -19.47 2.94 2.81
C TYR A 75 -20.84 2.28 2.75
N GLY A 76 -21.12 1.63 1.61
CA GLY A 76 -22.28 0.80 1.41
C GLY A 76 -22.19 -0.53 2.18
N THR A 77 -23.24 -1.34 2.05
CA THR A 77 -23.37 -2.60 2.78
C THR A 77 -22.28 -3.61 2.41
N SER A 78 -21.88 -3.68 1.13
CA SER A 78 -20.83 -4.59 0.65
C SER A 78 -19.46 -4.23 1.23
N GLU A 79 -19.10 -2.94 1.19
CA GLU A 79 -17.81 -2.44 1.66
C GLU A 79 -17.70 -2.62 3.17
N ARG A 80 -18.77 -2.28 3.91
CA ARG A 80 -18.85 -2.51 5.36
C ARG A 80 -18.67 -3.98 5.72
N LYS A 81 -19.30 -4.90 4.99
CA LYS A 81 -19.12 -6.35 5.22
C LYS A 81 -17.67 -6.78 4.99
N MET A 82 -17.02 -6.27 3.95
CA MET A 82 -15.61 -6.59 3.67
C MET A 82 -14.66 -6.03 4.73
N ILE A 83 -14.89 -4.79 5.20
CA ILE A 83 -14.12 -4.21 6.32
C ILE A 83 -14.30 -5.06 7.59
N MET A 84 -15.54 -5.40 7.94
CA MET A 84 -15.80 -6.23 9.12
C MET A 84 -15.16 -7.62 9.00
N LEU A 85 -15.18 -8.23 7.80
CA LEU A 85 -14.51 -9.50 7.55
C LEU A 85 -12.99 -9.39 7.73
N ALA A 86 -12.37 -8.30 7.28
CA ALA A 86 -10.92 -8.07 7.44
C ALA A 86 -10.55 -7.92 8.91
N LEU A 87 -11.30 -7.09 9.66
CA LEU A 87 -11.12 -6.90 11.10
C LEU A 87 -11.25 -8.24 11.86
N HIS A 88 -12.31 -9.01 11.58
CA HIS A 88 -12.53 -10.31 12.19
C HIS A 88 -11.46 -11.35 11.82
N SER A 89 -10.94 -11.30 10.58
CA SER A 89 -9.88 -12.23 10.15
C SER A 89 -8.60 -12.00 10.95
N LEU A 90 -8.20 -10.75 11.16
CA LEU A 90 -7.05 -10.40 11.99
C LEU A 90 -7.30 -10.73 13.47
N ASP A 91 -8.51 -10.49 13.97
CA ASP A 91 -8.94 -10.83 15.33
C ASP A 91 -8.89 -12.35 15.61
N PHE A 92 -9.27 -13.15 14.61
CA PHE A 92 -9.25 -14.61 14.69
C PHE A 92 -7.83 -15.20 14.57
N LEU A 93 -7.02 -14.67 13.66
CA LEU A 93 -5.68 -15.21 13.35
C LEU A 93 -4.59 -14.71 14.29
N THR A 94 -4.84 -13.65 15.06
CA THR A 94 -3.83 -13.00 15.89
C THR A 94 -4.36 -12.69 17.30
N CYS A 95 -3.52 -12.13 18.16
CA CYS A 95 -3.94 -11.63 19.46
C CYS A 95 -4.54 -10.22 19.43
N ILE A 96 -4.53 -9.55 18.27
CA ILE A 96 -5.05 -8.19 18.11
C ILE A 96 -6.57 -8.20 18.14
N LYS A 97 -7.19 -7.33 18.92
CA LYS A 97 -8.64 -7.18 19.03
C LYS A 97 -9.09 -5.85 18.44
N PHE A 98 -9.92 -5.89 17.41
CA PHE A 98 -10.57 -4.69 16.88
C PHE A 98 -11.90 -4.49 17.59
N VAL A 99 -12.11 -3.33 18.19
CA VAL A 99 -13.33 -3.01 18.94
C VAL A 99 -14.00 -1.76 18.40
N PRO A 100 -15.34 -1.69 18.35
CA PRO A 100 -16.02 -0.44 18.05
C PRO A 100 -15.55 0.66 19.01
N TRP A 101 -15.27 1.84 18.47
CA TRP A 101 -14.88 2.99 19.27
C TRP A 101 -15.98 3.36 20.27
N ASP A 102 -15.58 3.64 21.50
CA ASP A 102 -16.45 3.93 22.65
C ASP A 102 -16.85 5.41 22.78
N GLU A 103 -16.49 6.23 21.79
CA GLU A 103 -16.69 7.69 21.77
C GLU A 103 -15.89 8.47 22.83
N VAL A 104 -15.03 7.80 23.60
CA VAL A 104 -14.25 8.38 24.71
C VAL A 104 -12.75 8.21 24.50
N THR A 105 -12.33 7.06 24.02
CA THR A 105 -10.92 6.71 23.81
C THR A 105 -10.30 7.64 22.77
N LYS A 106 -9.17 8.26 23.09
CA LYS A 106 -8.55 9.25 22.18
C LYS A 106 -7.93 8.61 20.93
N ASP A 107 -7.34 7.43 21.09
CA ASP A 107 -6.61 6.73 20.03
C ASP A 107 -7.53 5.73 19.33
N TYR A 108 -7.86 5.97 18.05
CA TYR A 108 -8.70 5.07 17.27
C TYR A 108 -8.47 5.20 15.77
N LEU A 109 -8.84 4.15 15.03
CA LEU A 109 -8.86 4.14 13.58
C LEU A 109 -10.18 4.74 13.05
N LEU A 110 -10.07 5.73 12.18
CA LEU A 110 -11.16 6.19 11.34
C LEU A 110 -11.02 5.57 9.95
N ILE A 111 -11.81 4.55 9.66
CA ILE A 111 -11.83 3.88 8.35
C ILE A 111 -12.74 4.68 7.43
N TRP A 112 -12.17 5.34 6.41
CA TRP A 112 -12.85 6.39 5.65
C TRP A 112 -12.46 6.44 4.17
N PRO A 113 -13.39 6.71 3.22
CA PRO A 113 -13.04 6.87 1.81
C PRO A 113 -12.53 8.30 1.59
N MET A 114 -11.23 8.52 1.79
CA MET A 114 -10.64 9.84 1.64
C MET A 114 -10.66 10.31 0.18
N GLU A 115 -11.02 11.57 -0.03
CA GLU A 115 -10.91 12.20 -1.34
C GLU A 115 -9.49 12.66 -1.66
N ARG A 116 -8.69 12.99 -0.63
CA ARG A 116 -7.31 13.46 -0.76
C ARG A 116 -6.42 13.00 0.41
N PRO A 117 -5.26 12.36 0.13
CA PRO A 117 -4.97 11.69 -1.14
C PRO A 117 -6.00 10.57 -1.40
N LYS A 118 -6.35 10.37 -2.67
CA LYS A 118 -7.35 9.37 -3.08
C LYS A 118 -6.65 8.02 -3.25
N GLY A 119 -7.22 6.96 -2.68
CA GLY A 119 -6.71 5.60 -2.81
C GLY A 119 -6.80 4.79 -1.51
N CYS A 120 -6.10 3.66 -1.49
CA CYS A 120 -5.84 2.84 -0.31
C CYS A 120 -4.56 3.35 0.34
N TRP A 121 -4.63 3.72 1.61
CA TRP A 121 -3.44 4.12 2.35
C TRP A 121 -3.72 4.17 3.85
N SER A 122 -2.64 4.10 4.62
CA SER A 122 -2.71 4.13 6.07
C SER A 122 -1.48 4.80 6.67
N PHE A 123 -1.56 5.14 7.95
CA PHE A 123 -0.38 5.47 8.73
C PHE A 123 0.29 4.19 9.21
N VAL A 124 1.61 4.22 9.38
CA VAL A 124 2.35 3.07 9.92
C VAL A 124 2.38 3.11 11.45
N GLY A 125 1.66 2.19 12.08
CA GLY A 125 1.55 2.07 13.53
C GLY A 125 0.63 3.10 14.19
N LYS A 126 0.54 3.06 15.52
CA LYS A 126 -0.25 4.01 16.29
C LYS A 126 0.41 5.39 16.29
N ARG A 127 -0.35 6.45 16.00
CA ARG A 127 0.13 7.85 16.05
C ARG A 127 -0.31 8.62 17.28
N GLY A 128 -1.36 8.13 17.92
CA GLY A 128 -2.11 8.89 18.93
C GLY A 128 -3.20 9.74 18.30
N GLY A 129 -4.31 9.90 19.01
CA GLY A 129 -5.51 10.55 18.50
C GLY A 129 -6.23 9.74 17.42
N GLN A 130 -7.17 10.40 16.73
CA GLN A 130 -7.80 9.86 15.54
C GLN A 130 -6.77 9.72 14.41
N GLN A 131 -6.64 8.53 13.83
CA GLN A 131 -5.85 8.31 12.62
C GLN A 131 -6.67 7.61 11.53
N VAL A 132 -6.46 8.01 10.29
CA VAL A 132 -7.24 7.52 9.15
C VAL A 132 -6.62 6.24 8.59
N VAL A 133 -7.49 5.30 8.22
CA VAL A 133 -7.22 4.25 7.24
C VAL A 133 -8.10 4.56 6.03
N SER A 134 -7.48 4.96 4.93
CA SER A 134 -8.19 5.29 3.71
C SER A 134 -8.48 4.04 2.91
N LEU A 135 -9.76 3.77 2.64
CA LEU A 135 -10.15 2.75 1.66
C LEU A 135 -11.05 3.43 0.64
N GLN A 136 -10.51 3.77 -0.53
CA GLN A 136 -11.29 4.29 -1.65
C GLN A 136 -12.45 3.35 -1.97
N ALA A 137 -13.67 3.91 -1.93
CA ALA A 137 -14.89 3.20 -2.30
C ALA A 137 -14.90 2.81 -3.79
N PRO A 138 -15.69 1.79 -4.19
CA PRO A 138 -15.88 1.47 -5.59
C PRO A 138 -16.36 2.68 -6.40
N ASP A 139 -15.97 2.72 -7.67
CA ASP A 139 -16.51 3.67 -8.66
C ASP A 139 -16.94 2.92 -9.93
N GLU A 140 -17.33 3.67 -10.97
CA GLU A 140 -17.82 3.10 -12.24
C GLU A 140 -16.84 2.12 -12.89
N TYR A 141 -15.53 2.26 -12.62
CA TYR A 141 -14.48 1.53 -13.32
C TYR A 141 -13.95 0.33 -12.54
N SER A 142 -13.94 0.38 -11.20
CA SER A 142 -13.40 -0.72 -10.39
C SER A 142 -13.89 -0.73 -8.94
N LYS A 143 -13.62 -1.86 -8.26
CA LYS A 143 -13.85 -2.00 -6.81
C LYS A 143 -12.81 -1.28 -5.95
N ARG A 144 -11.78 -0.65 -6.55
CA ARG A 144 -10.72 0.08 -5.85
C ARG A 144 -10.13 -0.74 -4.69
N CYS A 145 -10.18 -0.23 -3.45
CA CYS A 145 -9.63 -0.93 -2.29
C CYS A 145 -10.40 -2.21 -1.91
N PHE A 146 -11.60 -2.41 -2.49
CA PHE A 146 -12.47 -3.56 -2.23
C PHE A 146 -12.38 -4.63 -3.34
N ILE A 147 -11.33 -4.60 -4.16
CA ILE A 147 -11.08 -5.65 -5.15
C ILE A 147 -10.74 -6.99 -4.50
N SER A 148 -10.11 -6.98 -3.33
CA SER A 148 -9.80 -8.16 -2.54
C SER A 148 -9.85 -7.87 -1.04
N LEU A 149 -10.10 -8.90 -0.23
CA LEU A 149 -9.97 -8.80 1.23
C LEU A 149 -8.55 -8.45 1.65
N GLY A 150 -7.56 -8.91 0.88
CA GLY A 150 -6.14 -8.67 1.11
C GLY A 150 -5.78 -7.19 1.15
N LYS A 151 -6.30 -6.36 0.23
CA LYS A 151 -6.04 -4.90 0.24
C LYS A 151 -6.57 -4.23 1.50
N VAL A 152 -7.74 -4.62 2.00
CA VAL A 152 -8.25 -4.09 3.28
C VAL A 152 -7.39 -4.53 4.45
N ILE A 153 -6.94 -5.79 4.46
CA ILE A 153 -6.03 -6.31 5.48
C ILE A 153 -4.67 -5.58 5.42
N HIS A 154 -4.15 -5.32 4.22
CA HIS A 154 -2.90 -4.61 3.99
C HIS A 154 -2.86 -3.27 4.73
N GLU A 155 -3.88 -2.44 4.52
CA GLU A 155 -3.98 -1.12 5.16
C GLU A 155 -4.16 -1.18 6.68
N LEU A 156 -4.83 -2.22 7.17
CA LEU A 156 -4.93 -2.50 8.60
C LEU A 156 -3.58 -2.95 9.19
N LEU A 157 -2.79 -3.74 8.45
CA LEU A 157 -1.46 -4.15 8.87
C LEU A 157 -0.48 -2.96 8.90
N HIS A 158 -0.59 -2.03 7.96
CA HIS A 158 0.09 -0.73 8.07
C HIS A 158 -0.30 -0.02 9.38
N ALA A 159 -1.59 0.10 9.67
CA ALA A 159 -2.06 0.72 10.92
C ALA A 159 -1.54 0.02 12.19
N LEU A 160 -1.27 -1.29 12.12
CA LEU A 160 -0.63 -2.07 13.20
C LEU A 160 0.89 -1.89 13.27
N GLY A 161 1.50 -1.35 12.22
CA GLY A 161 2.90 -0.96 12.17
C GLY A 161 3.74 -1.75 11.19
N MET A 162 3.15 -2.53 10.28
CA MET A 162 3.92 -3.27 9.27
C MET A 162 4.33 -2.36 8.11
N PHE A 163 5.55 -2.53 7.63
CA PHE A 163 6.05 -2.00 6.37
C PHE A 163 5.95 -3.07 5.30
N HIS A 164 6.28 -2.70 4.07
CA HIS A 164 6.27 -3.64 2.96
C HIS A 164 7.38 -4.69 3.01
N GLU A 165 7.07 -5.91 2.55
CA GLU A 165 8.00 -7.04 2.50
C GLU A 165 9.17 -6.77 1.54
N GLN A 166 8.93 -6.17 0.35
CA GLN A 166 10.02 -5.84 -0.60
C GLN A 166 10.95 -4.73 -0.10
N SER A 167 10.60 -4.06 0.99
CA SER A 167 11.46 -3.05 1.61
C SER A 167 12.47 -3.66 2.59
N ARG A 168 12.43 -4.97 2.83
CA ARG A 168 13.39 -5.67 3.68
C ARG A 168 14.86 -5.40 3.33
N PRO A 169 15.79 -5.35 4.30
CA PRO A 169 17.22 -5.20 4.01
C PRO A 169 17.82 -6.35 3.20
N ASP A 170 17.33 -7.58 3.42
CA ASP A 170 17.74 -8.82 2.75
C ASP A 170 17.02 -9.08 1.42
N ARG A 171 16.13 -8.17 0.95
CA ARG A 171 15.31 -8.41 -0.26
C ARG A 171 16.11 -8.70 -1.53
N ASP A 172 17.33 -8.17 -1.65
CA ASP A 172 18.20 -8.40 -2.82
C ASP A 172 18.78 -9.84 -2.86
N GLU A 173 18.62 -10.64 -1.80
CA GLU A 173 18.90 -12.08 -1.81
C GLU A 173 17.72 -12.90 -2.39
N HIS A 174 16.57 -12.27 -2.57
CA HIS A 174 15.30 -12.92 -2.89
C HIS A 174 14.65 -12.45 -4.18
N ILE A 175 14.79 -11.16 -4.52
CA ILE A 175 14.19 -10.52 -5.69
C ILE A 175 15.16 -9.54 -6.34
N ASP A 176 15.01 -9.36 -7.66
CA ASP A 176 15.70 -8.34 -8.43
C ASP A 176 14.76 -7.17 -8.72
N ILE A 177 15.19 -5.94 -8.37
CA ILE A 177 14.48 -4.71 -8.76
C ILE A 177 15.08 -4.20 -10.07
N ILE A 178 14.35 -4.41 -11.18
CA ILE A 178 14.75 -3.95 -12.52
C ILE A 178 14.40 -2.46 -12.66
N THR A 179 15.30 -1.59 -12.21
CA THR A 179 15.08 -0.14 -12.11
C THR A 179 14.75 0.53 -13.45
N GLU A 180 15.21 -0.05 -14.56
CA GLU A 180 14.96 0.42 -15.93
C GLU A 180 13.46 0.39 -16.30
N ASN A 181 12.70 -0.48 -15.64
CA ASN A 181 11.26 -0.64 -15.90
C ASN A 181 10.40 0.26 -15.00
N ILE A 182 11.00 0.95 -14.03
CA ILE A 182 10.31 1.78 -13.04
C ILE A 182 10.21 3.21 -13.59
N ILE A 183 9.06 3.86 -13.40
CA ILE A 183 8.92 5.29 -13.71
C ILE A 183 9.92 6.07 -12.81
N PRO A 184 10.78 6.94 -13.35
CA PRO A 184 11.88 7.56 -12.59
C PRO A 184 11.48 8.19 -11.26
N ASP A 185 10.32 8.86 -11.22
CA ASP A 185 9.81 9.53 -10.02
C ASP A 185 9.43 8.53 -8.89
N TYR A 186 9.20 7.26 -9.21
CA TYR A 186 8.81 6.22 -8.26
C TYR A 186 9.96 5.30 -7.83
N ILE A 187 11.19 5.51 -8.32
CA ILE A 187 12.36 4.72 -7.89
C ILE A 187 12.54 4.79 -6.35
N GLY A 188 12.20 5.93 -5.74
CA GLY A 188 12.23 6.12 -4.29
C GLY A 188 11.35 5.13 -3.50
N ASN A 189 10.28 4.59 -4.09
CA ASN A 189 9.37 3.64 -3.45
C ASN A 189 10.00 2.25 -3.23
N PHE A 190 11.13 1.98 -3.88
CA PHE A 190 11.87 0.71 -3.74
C PHE A 190 13.06 0.81 -2.77
N ARG A 191 13.18 1.90 -2.02
CA ARG A 191 14.20 2.02 -0.97
C ARG A 191 14.01 0.94 0.10
N LYS A 192 15.13 0.31 0.50
CA LYS A 192 15.17 -0.64 1.63
C LYS A 192 15.03 0.10 2.96
N GLN A 193 14.48 -0.59 3.94
CA GLN A 193 14.58 -0.22 5.34
C GLN A 193 16.03 -0.41 5.83
N SER A 194 16.40 0.24 6.93
CA SER A 194 17.77 0.16 7.44
C SER A 194 18.09 -1.25 7.95
N ALA A 195 19.30 -1.72 7.67
CA ALA A 195 19.84 -2.99 8.16
C ALA A 195 20.19 -2.96 9.65
N ASP A 196 20.30 -1.75 10.23
CA ASP A 196 20.56 -1.61 11.66
C ASP A 196 19.40 -2.23 12.45
N ASN A 197 19.68 -3.36 13.10
CA ASN A 197 18.78 -4.09 14.01
C ASN A 197 17.66 -4.96 13.38
N THR A 198 17.87 -5.53 12.18
CA THR A 198 16.97 -6.56 11.64
C THR A 198 17.40 -7.98 12.00
N THR A 199 16.75 -8.57 12.99
CA THR A 199 16.59 -10.04 13.09
C THR A 199 15.10 -10.33 13.15
N PHE A 200 14.51 -10.70 12.01
CA PHE A 200 13.27 -11.46 12.01
C PHE A 200 13.61 -12.95 11.89
N PRO A 201 13.01 -13.81 12.73
CA PRO A 201 13.23 -15.26 12.66
C PRO A 201 12.52 -15.90 11.45
N PHE A 202 11.80 -15.12 10.65
CA PHE A 202 11.02 -15.61 9.52
C PHE A 202 11.69 -15.32 8.17
N ARG A 203 11.51 -16.28 7.26
CA ARG A 203 12.00 -16.22 5.88
C ARG A 203 11.26 -15.13 5.10
N TYR A 204 11.85 -14.69 4.01
CA TYR A 204 11.19 -13.82 3.04
C TYR A 204 9.93 -14.49 2.49
N ASP A 205 8.80 -13.78 2.50
CA ASP A 205 7.51 -14.31 2.05
C ASP A 205 7.02 -13.61 0.78
N TYR A 206 7.21 -14.27 -0.36
CA TYR A 206 6.75 -13.80 -1.67
C TYR A 206 5.22 -13.65 -1.78
N ASN A 207 4.47 -14.35 -0.93
CA ASN A 207 3.00 -14.32 -0.90
C ASN A 207 2.47 -13.44 0.23
N SER A 208 3.34 -12.70 0.93
CA SER A 208 2.93 -11.77 1.96
C SER A 208 1.95 -10.77 1.38
N VAL A 209 0.85 -10.52 2.10
CA VAL A 209 -0.10 -9.45 1.73
C VAL A 209 0.57 -8.07 1.72
N MET A 210 1.72 -7.93 2.38
CA MET A 210 2.55 -6.71 2.40
C MET A 210 3.61 -6.66 1.29
N HIS A 211 3.64 -7.62 0.36
CA HIS A 211 4.58 -7.63 -0.75
C HIS A 211 3.96 -6.95 -1.98
N TYR A 212 4.70 -6.05 -2.64
CA TYR A 212 4.27 -5.50 -3.92
C TYR A 212 4.01 -6.58 -4.99
N GLY A 213 2.96 -6.36 -5.79
CA GLY A 213 2.78 -7.13 -7.02
C GLY A 213 3.86 -6.82 -8.06
N SER A 214 4.06 -7.73 -9.02
CA SER A 214 5.11 -7.65 -10.04
C SER A 214 5.04 -6.44 -11.00
N ASN A 215 3.91 -5.72 -11.02
CA ASN A 215 3.66 -4.60 -11.92
C ASN A 215 3.57 -3.23 -11.21
N PHE A 216 3.86 -3.16 -9.92
CA PHE A 216 3.82 -1.90 -9.17
C PHE A 216 4.80 -0.87 -9.77
N PHE A 217 4.33 0.36 -9.99
CA PHE A 217 5.09 1.51 -10.52
C PHE A 217 5.79 1.32 -11.88
N ARG A 218 5.41 0.29 -12.66
CA ARG A 218 5.95 0.02 -13.99
C ARG A 218 5.30 0.87 -15.07
N TRP A 219 6.04 1.17 -16.14
CA TRP A 219 5.43 1.63 -17.40
C TRP A 219 4.46 0.57 -17.95
N VAL A 220 3.19 0.94 -18.15
CA VAL A 220 2.16 0.07 -18.77
C VAL A 220 2.56 -0.36 -20.20
N MET A 221 3.42 0.42 -20.87
CA MET A 221 3.87 0.19 -22.26
C MET A 221 4.83 -1.00 -22.44
N CYS A 222 5.23 -1.70 -21.37
CA CYS A 222 6.16 -2.84 -21.46
C CYS A 222 5.51 -4.18 -21.87
N LEU A 223 4.17 -4.27 -21.94
CA LEU A 223 3.49 -5.53 -22.34
C LEU A 223 3.70 -5.90 -23.83
N ALA A 224 3.99 -4.94 -24.70
CA ALA A 224 4.07 -5.18 -26.15
C ALA A 224 5.48 -5.50 -26.69
N PHE A 225 6.56 -5.15 -25.98
CA PHE A 225 7.94 -5.25 -26.53
C PHE A 225 8.95 -6.00 -25.65
N CYS A 226 8.60 -6.43 -24.43
CA CYS A 226 9.56 -7.03 -23.50
C CYS A 226 9.73 -8.56 -23.66
N HIS A 227 9.53 -9.12 -24.85
CA HIS A 227 9.53 -10.57 -25.08
C HIS A 227 10.92 -11.21 -25.29
N SER A 228 12.04 -10.50 -25.10
CA SER A 228 13.37 -11.04 -25.50
C SER A 228 14.34 -11.41 -24.37
N HIS A 229 14.02 -11.23 -23.09
CA HIS A 229 14.90 -11.73 -22.02
C HIS A 229 14.09 -12.40 -20.91
N TYR A 230 14.18 -13.72 -20.85
CA TYR A 230 13.81 -14.53 -19.70
C TYR A 230 14.60 -14.06 -18.46
N ALA A 231 14.07 -13.07 -17.76
CA ALA A 231 14.38 -12.84 -16.35
C ALA A 231 13.59 -13.87 -15.54
N LYS A 232 14.11 -14.31 -14.40
CA LYS A 232 13.32 -15.03 -13.39
C LYS A 232 12.29 -14.07 -12.78
N SER A 233 11.31 -13.67 -13.59
CA SER A 233 10.24 -12.77 -13.20
C SER A 233 9.13 -13.58 -12.54
N ILE A 234 8.77 -13.16 -11.33
CA ILE A 234 7.60 -13.51 -10.51
C ILE A 234 6.51 -14.22 -11.33
N ASN A 235 6.64 -15.53 -11.41
CA ASN A 235 5.66 -16.46 -11.95
C ASN A 235 5.79 -17.73 -11.12
N HIS A 236 4.98 -17.83 -10.07
CA HIS A 236 4.47 -19.13 -9.68
C HIS A 236 2.98 -19.04 -9.39
N LEU A 237 2.24 -19.65 -10.31
CA LEU A 237 0.83 -19.98 -10.26
C LEU A 237 0.52 -20.91 -9.07
N SER A 238 -0.58 -20.62 -8.39
CA SER A 238 -1.53 -21.60 -7.83
C SER A 238 -2.77 -20.82 -7.39
N MET A 239 -3.90 -20.92 -8.11
CA MET A 239 -5.01 -21.86 -7.83
C MET A 239 -5.46 -21.85 -6.37
#